data_AF-A0AAV7K9Z2-F1
#
_entry.id   AF-A0AAV7K9Z2-F1
#
_cell.length_a   1.000
_cell.length_b   1.000
_cell.length_c   1.000
_cell.angle_alpha   90.00
_cell.angle_beta   90.00
_cell.angle_gamma   90.00
#
_symmetry.space_group_name_H-M   'P 1'
#
loop_
_entity.id
_entity.type
_entity.pdbx_description
1 polymer ?
#
loop_
_entity_poly.entity_id
_entity_poly.type
_entity_poly.pdbx_seq_one_letter_code
_entity_poly.pdbx_strand_id
1 'polypeptide(L)'
;MCDRYQISDRAGAAIATPVLQDYGIITPEDTQIIDRNKLCRSRFSVRKELTNEAHETINDISAIYFDGRKDQTRVLVEREDEHLHQDTANEEHTVLSEPRNQCVAHVTPSSGKAKNIARELTDLGRERNSSN
;
A
#
# COMPACT_ATOMS: atom_id res chain seq x y z
N MET A 1 -10.13 -6.37 21.51
CA MET A 1 -11.12 -7.44 21.77
C MET A 1 -11.91 -7.80 20.50
N CYS A 2 -12.56 -6.84 19.84
CA CYS A 2 -13.36 -7.10 18.64
C CYS A 2 -12.57 -7.74 17.49
N ASP A 3 -11.34 -7.29 17.22
CA ASP A 3 -10.49 -7.87 16.17
C ASP A 3 -10.08 -9.32 16.48
N ARG A 4 -9.73 -9.59 17.73
CA ARG A 4 -9.31 -10.92 18.19
C ARG A 4 -10.41 -11.97 18.03
N TYR A 5 -11.66 -11.59 18.29
CA TYR A 5 -12.82 -12.48 18.24
C TYR A 5 -13.70 -12.27 17.00
N GLN A 6 -13.22 -11.52 16.01
CA GLN A 6 -13.94 -11.22 14.77
C GLN A 6 -15.38 -10.67 14.98
N ILE A 7 -15.55 -9.86 16.03
CA ILE A 7 -16.85 -9.29 16.38
C ILE A 7 -17.18 -8.15 15.41
N SER A 8 -18.42 -8.15 14.91
CA SER A 8 -18.94 -7.07 14.05
C SER A 8 -19.03 -5.76 14.82
N ASP A 9 -18.90 -4.61 14.14
CA ASP A 9 -18.99 -3.30 14.79
C ASP A 9 -20.33 -3.07 15.49
N ARG A 10 -21.42 -3.65 14.94
CA ARG A 10 -22.75 -3.51 15.54
C ARG A 10 -22.86 -4.28 16.85
N ALA A 11 -22.36 -5.52 16.88
CA ALA A 11 -22.32 -6.32 18.10
C ALA A 11 -21.37 -5.69 19.14
N GLY A 12 -20.20 -5.21 18.70
CA GLY A 12 -19.25 -4.54 19.59
C GLY A 12 -19.82 -3.26 20.21
N ALA A 13 -20.54 -2.45 19.43
CA ALA A 13 -21.18 -1.23 19.92
C ALA A 13 -22.29 -1.52 20.95
N ALA A 14 -23.09 -2.57 20.70
CA ALA A 14 -24.12 -3.03 21.62
C ALA A 14 -23.57 -3.53 22.95
N ILE A 15 -22.34 -4.06 22.96
CA ILE A 15 -21.64 -4.48 24.19
C ILE A 15 -20.95 -3.27 24.86
N ALA A 16 -20.35 -2.37 24.07
CA ALA A 16 -19.56 -1.27 24.59
C ALA A 16 -20.37 -0.30 25.45
N THR A 17 -21.58 0.06 25.02
CA THR A 17 -22.43 1.03 25.75
C THR A 17 -22.81 0.54 27.17
N PRO A 18 -23.41 -0.66 27.36
CA PRO A 18 -23.74 -1.13 28.71
C PRO A 18 -22.48 -1.36 29.56
N VAL A 19 -21.39 -1.86 28.97
CA VAL A 19 -20.13 -2.01 29.72
C VAL A 19 -19.64 -0.67 30.25
N LEU A 20 -19.66 0.40 29.43
CA LEU A 20 -19.25 1.73 29.89
C LEU A 20 -20.20 2.31 30.96
N GLN A 21 -21.48 1.93 30.96
CA GLN A 21 -22.42 2.27 32.03
C GLN A 21 -22.10 1.50 33.32
N ASP A 22 -21.82 0.20 33.23
CA ASP A 22 -21.44 -0.65 34.36
C ASP A 22 -20.16 -0.14 35.03
N TYR A 23 -19.22 0.40 34.24
CA TYR A 23 -17.99 1.05 34.74
C TYR A 23 -18.19 2.50 35.20
N GLY A 24 -19.41 3.06 35.10
CA GLY A 24 -19.72 4.44 35.50
C GLY A 24 -19.06 5.52 34.65
N ILE A 25 -18.61 5.18 33.44
CA ILE A 25 -17.99 6.12 32.49
C ILE A 25 -19.08 6.93 31.76
N ILE A 26 -20.22 6.29 31.50
CA ILE A 26 -21.38 6.88 30.84
C ILE A 26 -22.58 6.72 31.77
N THR A 27 -23.35 7.78 31.97
CA THR A 27 -24.62 7.73 32.72
C THR A 27 -25.78 7.44 31.77
N PRO A 28 -26.91 6.89 32.23
CA PRO A 28 -28.08 6.69 31.38
C PRO A 28 -28.66 7.99 30.83
N GLU A 29 -28.37 9.13 31.47
CA GLU A 29 -28.72 10.47 31.02
C GLU A 29 -27.76 11.02 29.95
N ASP A 30 -26.57 10.43 29.80
CA ASP A 30 -25.61 10.85 28.79
C ASP A 30 -26.08 10.49 27.39
N THR A 31 -26.03 11.48 26.51
CA THR A 31 -26.30 11.29 25.07
C THR A 31 -25.17 10.54 24.34
N GLN A 32 -24.08 10.22 25.05
CA GLN A 32 -22.86 9.67 24.49
C GLN A 32 -22.92 8.15 24.31
N ILE A 33 -23.86 7.65 23.51
CA ILE A 33 -23.94 6.23 23.15
C ILE A 33 -22.79 5.88 22.19
N ILE A 34 -22.16 4.72 22.38
CA ILE A 34 -21.21 4.16 21.42
C ILE A 34 -22.01 3.50 20.30
N ASP A 35 -22.11 4.21 19.18
CA ASP A 35 -22.72 3.66 17.97
C ASP A 35 -21.69 2.87 17.14
N ARG A 36 -22.21 2.20 16.10
CA ARG A 36 -21.38 1.45 15.16
C ARG A 36 -20.27 2.31 14.56
N ASN A 37 -20.56 3.56 14.23
CA ASN A 37 -19.62 4.43 13.51
C ASN A 37 -18.49 4.91 14.43
N LYS A 38 -18.77 5.27 15.68
CA LYS A 38 -17.76 5.61 16.69
C LYS A 38 -16.82 4.43 16.92
N LEU A 39 -17.36 3.22 17.10
CA LEU A 39 -16.53 2.03 17.28
C LEU A 39 -15.69 1.73 16.02
N CYS A 40 -16.29 1.80 14.84
CA CYS A 40 -15.58 1.58 13.58
C CYS A 40 -14.41 2.57 13.41
N ARG A 41 -14.63 3.85 13.71
CA ARG A 41 -13.59 4.89 13.64
C ARG A 41 -12.46 4.62 14.63
N SER A 42 -12.80 4.30 15.89
CA SER A 42 -11.82 3.93 16.91
C SER A 42 -10.99 2.71 16.49
N ARG A 43 -11.63 1.65 15.98
CA ARG A 43 -10.94 0.46 15.47
C ARG A 43 -10.02 0.80 14.30
N PHE A 44 -10.46 1.65 13.38
CA PHE A 44 -9.63 2.08 12.26
C PHE A 44 -8.38 2.81 12.74
N SER A 45 -8.51 3.75 13.69
CA SER A 45 -7.36 4.45 14.27
C SER A 45 -6.38 3.49 14.93
N VAL A 46 -6.86 2.59 15.80
CA VAL A 46 -6.01 1.60 16.48
C VAL A 46 -5.31 0.68 15.47
N ARG A 47 -6.03 0.21 14.44
CA ARG A 47 -5.42 -0.62 13.37
C ARG A 47 -4.34 0.15 12.62
N LYS A 48 -4.60 1.42 12.28
CA LYS A 48 -3.63 2.28 11.59
C LYS A 48 -2.38 2.50 12.43
N GLU A 49 -2.54 2.75 13.73
CA GLU A 49 -1.43 2.88 14.68
C GLU A 49 -0.59 1.60 14.73
N LEU A 50 -1.23 0.42 14.90
CA LEU A 50 -0.53 -0.87 14.89
C LEU A 50 0.18 -1.15 13.56
N THR A 51 -0.42 -0.80 12.42
CA THR A 51 0.23 -0.91 11.11
C THR A 51 1.45 0.01 11.02
N ASN A 52 1.33 1.25 11.49
CA ASN A 52 2.45 2.19 11.51
C ASN A 52 3.58 1.71 12.43
N GLU A 53 3.28 1.24 13.64
CA GLU A 53 4.26 0.65 14.56
C GLU A 53 4.98 -0.54 13.93
N ALA A 54 4.22 -1.45 13.27
CA ALA A 54 4.81 -2.56 12.53
C ALA A 54 5.73 -2.07 11.40
N HIS A 55 5.35 -1.00 10.70
CA HIS A 55 6.17 -0.40 9.65
C HIS A 55 7.37 0.39 10.17
N GLU A 56 7.36 0.89 11.40
CA GLU A 56 8.51 1.54 12.05
C GLU A 56 9.52 0.49 12.54
N THR A 57 9.04 -0.69 12.94
CA THR A 57 9.90 -1.80 13.35
C THR A 57 10.64 -2.41 12.16
N ILE A 58 10.05 -2.34 10.95
CA ILE A 58 10.65 -2.79 9.70
C ILE A 58 11.31 -1.59 9.02
N ASN A 59 12.60 -1.38 9.29
CA ASN A 59 13.37 -0.30 8.67
C ASN A 59 13.87 -0.62 7.26
N ASP A 60 14.00 -1.91 6.94
CA ASP A 60 14.55 -2.35 5.66
C ASP A 60 13.45 -2.71 4.66
N ILE A 61 13.72 -2.42 3.38
CA ILE A 61 12.87 -2.89 2.28
C ILE A 61 12.95 -4.41 2.26
N SER A 62 11.84 -5.06 2.60
CA SER A 62 11.77 -6.54 2.67
C SER A 62 11.49 -7.18 1.31
N ALA A 63 10.80 -6.45 0.44
CA ALA A 63 10.44 -6.89 -0.89
C ALA A 63 10.17 -5.69 -1.80
N ILE A 64 10.32 -5.93 -3.10
CA ILE A 64 10.08 -4.97 -4.16
C ILE A 64 9.03 -5.56 -5.10
N TYR A 65 8.03 -4.76 -5.47
CA TYR A 65 6.95 -5.15 -6.36
C TYR A 65 6.87 -4.24 -7.58
N PHE A 66 6.36 -4.79 -8.67
CA PHE A 66 6.03 -4.06 -9.88
C PHE A 66 4.50 -3.91 -9.97
N ASP A 67 4.02 -2.72 -10.31
CA ASP A 67 2.57 -2.43 -10.42
C ASP A 67 1.87 -3.18 -11.57
N GLY A 68 2.61 -3.90 -12.41
CA GLY A 68 2.07 -4.75 -13.46
C GLY A 68 1.53 -3.99 -14.67
N ARG A 69 1.71 -2.66 -14.72
CA ARG A 69 1.17 -1.83 -15.81
C ARG A 69 1.92 -2.11 -17.11
N LYS A 70 1.19 -2.53 -18.13
CA LYS A 70 1.71 -2.77 -19.48
C LYS A 70 1.24 -1.64 -20.38
N ASP A 71 1.83 -0.47 -20.16
CA ASP A 71 1.51 0.69 -20.96
C ASP A 71 2.46 0.76 -22.17
N GLN A 72 1.91 1.14 -23.32
CA GLN A 72 2.60 1.21 -24.60
C GLN A 72 2.40 2.61 -25.18
N THR A 73 3.46 3.40 -25.26
CA THR A 73 3.41 4.72 -25.87
C THR A 73 3.78 4.61 -27.34
N ARG A 74 2.95 5.18 -28.22
CA ARG A 74 3.30 5.35 -29.64
C ARG A 74 4.28 6.51 -29.77
N VAL A 75 5.47 6.22 -30.27
CA VAL A 75 6.53 7.19 -30.52
C VAL A 75 6.76 7.34 -32.02
N LEU A 76 7.36 8.46 -32.40
CA LEU A 76 7.72 8.77 -33.77
C LEU A 76 9.25 8.76 -33.85
N VAL A 77 9.81 7.88 -34.67
CA VAL A 77 11.26 7.66 -34.76
C VAL A 77 11.71 7.93 -36.20
N GLU A 78 12.73 8.75 -36.35
CA GLU A 78 13.35 9.05 -37.63
C GLU A 78 14.28 7.88 -38.02
N ARG A 79 14.09 7.34 -39.23
CA ARG A 79 14.94 6.27 -39.76
C ARG A 79 15.87 6.80 -40.84
N GLU A 80 16.72 5.93 -41.38
CA GLU A 80 17.71 6.24 -42.42
C GLU A 80 17.11 6.86 -43.69
N ASP A 81 15.79 6.75 -43.89
CA ASP A 81 15.05 7.36 -45.00
C ASP A 81 14.59 8.80 -44.73
N GLU A 82 15.06 9.43 -43.64
CA GLU A 82 14.69 10.79 -43.19
C GLU A 82 13.16 10.98 -43.00
N HIS A 83 12.43 9.87 -42.90
CA HIS A 83 11.01 9.86 -42.66
C HIS A 83 10.71 9.43 -41.22
N LEU A 84 9.64 10.01 -40.69
CA LEU A 84 9.20 9.78 -39.34
C LEU A 84 8.25 8.58 -39.31
N HIS A 85 8.70 7.49 -38.69
CA HIS A 85 7.94 6.24 -38.60
C HIS A 85 7.29 6.11 -37.23
N GLN A 86 6.07 5.56 -37.21
CA GLN A 86 5.41 5.23 -35.95
C GLN A 86 6.00 3.94 -35.38
N ASP A 87 6.50 4.02 -34.16
CA ASP A 87 6.99 2.89 -33.38
C ASP A 87 6.24 2.82 -32.04
N THR A 88 6.43 1.73 -31.30
CA THR A 88 5.83 1.52 -29.98
C THR A 88 6.94 1.36 -28.95
N ALA A 89 7.06 2.34 -28.06
CA ALA A 89 7.94 2.25 -26.91
C ALA A 89 7.18 1.62 -25.73
N ASN A 90 7.85 0.77 -24.96
CA ASN A 90 7.31 0.30 -23.68
C ASN A 90 7.50 1.40 -22.65
N GLU A 91 6.46 1.64 -21.83
CA GLU A 91 6.49 2.65 -20.80
C GLU A 91 7.27 2.22 -19.55
N GLU A 92 7.52 3.22 -18.69
CA GLU A 92 8.22 3.05 -17.42
C GLU A 92 7.37 2.25 -16.43
N HIS A 93 8.05 1.49 -15.58
CA HIS A 93 7.49 0.61 -14.58
C HIS A 93 7.74 1.18 -13.19
N THR A 94 6.67 1.31 -12.39
CA THR A 94 6.81 1.80 -11.01
C THR A 94 7.21 0.65 -10.09
N VAL A 95 8.30 0.85 -9.36
CA VAL A 95 8.83 -0.10 -8.39
C VAL A 95 8.44 0.32 -7.00
N LEU A 96 7.69 -0.52 -6.28
CA LEU A 96 7.16 -0.25 -4.94
C LEU A 96 7.91 -1.07 -3.89
N SER A 97 8.20 -0.49 -2.73
CA SER A 97 8.77 -1.21 -1.58
C SER A 97 7.70 -1.65 -0.59
N GLU A 98 7.86 -2.83 -0.01
CA GLU A 98 7.12 -3.24 1.19
C GLU A 98 8.01 -3.10 2.44
N PRO A 99 7.43 -2.66 3.57
CA PRO A 99 5.99 -2.63 3.88
C PRO A 99 5.25 -1.30 3.59
N ARG A 100 5.93 -0.28 3.07
CA ARG A 100 5.39 1.10 3.01
C ARG A 100 4.69 1.45 1.71
N ASN A 101 4.65 0.54 0.74
CA ASN A 101 4.24 0.80 -0.65
C ASN A 101 4.81 2.11 -1.21
N GLN A 102 6.04 2.42 -0.84
CA GLN A 102 6.72 3.64 -1.26
C GLN A 102 7.28 3.44 -2.66
N CYS A 103 7.12 4.45 -3.53
CA CYS A 103 7.80 4.45 -4.83
C CYS A 103 9.32 4.50 -4.60
N VAL A 104 10.00 3.43 -5.02
CA VAL A 104 11.44 3.26 -4.91
C VAL A 104 12.13 3.84 -6.13
N ALA A 105 11.62 3.52 -7.33
CA ALA A 105 12.21 3.91 -8.60
C ALA A 105 11.21 3.75 -9.76
N HIS A 106 11.52 4.41 -10.87
CA HIS A 106 10.93 4.15 -12.18
C HIS A 106 11.95 3.40 -13.04
N VAL A 107 11.49 2.34 -13.72
CA VAL A 107 12.34 1.49 -14.56
C VAL A 107 11.77 1.40 -15.96
N THR A 108 12.56 1.74 -16.96
CA THR A 108 12.17 1.55 -18.36
C THR A 108 12.92 0.35 -18.90
N PRO A 109 12.33 -0.86 -18.90
CA PRO A 109 13.05 -2.04 -19.31
C PRO A 109 13.38 -1.97 -20.81
N SER A 110 14.59 -2.42 -21.15
CA SER A 110 15.04 -2.55 -22.56
C SER A 110 14.08 -3.37 -23.44
N SER A 111 13.26 -4.24 -22.85
CA SER A 111 12.15 -4.93 -23.53
C SER A 111 11.16 -5.51 -22.52
N GLY A 112 9.87 -5.54 -22.86
CA GLY A 112 8.79 -6.11 -22.02
C GLY A 112 8.79 -7.63 -21.83
N LYS A 113 9.92 -8.32 -22.10
CA LYS A 113 10.08 -9.76 -21.78
C LYS A 113 10.35 -9.91 -20.28
N ALA A 114 9.74 -10.92 -19.66
CA ALA A 114 9.88 -11.20 -18.23
C ALA A 114 11.35 -11.29 -17.77
N LYS A 115 12.24 -11.91 -18.56
CA LYS A 115 13.68 -12.00 -18.26
C LYS A 115 14.35 -10.63 -18.11
N ASN A 116 14.00 -9.67 -18.97
CA ASN A 116 14.62 -8.35 -18.95
C ASN A 116 14.10 -7.54 -17.78
N ILE A 117 12.78 -7.54 -17.56
CA ILE A 117 12.15 -6.87 -16.40
C ILE A 117 12.74 -7.41 -15.09
N ALA A 118 12.85 -8.74 -14.94
CA ALA A 118 13.43 -9.35 -13.74
C ALA A 118 14.90 -8.95 -13.51
N ARG A 119 15.68 -8.81 -14.59
CA ARG A 119 17.06 -8.36 -14.51
C ARG A 119 17.17 -6.93 -14.02
N GLU A 120 16.44 -5.99 -14.64
CA GLU A 120 16.47 -4.57 -14.23
C GLU A 120 16.05 -4.40 -12.75
N LEU A 121 15.02 -5.13 -12.30
CA LEU A 121 14.57 -5.11 -10.90
C LEU A 121 15.62 -5.70 -9.93
N THR A 122 16.34 -6.74 -10.35
CA THR A 122 17.41 -7.35 -9.54
C THR A 122 18.59 -6.41 -9.40
N ASP A 123 18.98 -5.73 -10.49
CA ASP A 123 20.10 -4.80 -10.49
C ASP A 123 19.79 -3.57 -9.63
N LEU A 124 18.58 -3.02 -9.71
CA LEU A 124 18.10 -1.98 -8.78
C LEU A 124 18.22 -2.38 -7.31
N GLY A 125 17.82 -3.62 -6.99
CA GLY A 125 17.91 -4.14 -5.63
C GLY A 125 19.35 -4.21 -5.12
N ARG A 126 20.31 -4.57 -6.00
CA ARG A 126 21.74 -4.60 -5.66
C ARG A 126 22.32 -3.20 -5.44
N GLU A 127 22.00 -2.24 -6.31
CA GLU A 127 22.51 -0.87 -6.21
C GLU A 127 22.07 -0.20 -4.90
N ARG A 128 20.79 -0.37 -4.52
CA ARG A 128 20.24 0.16 -3.27
C ARG A 128 20.87 -0.49 -2.04
N ASN A 129 21.05 -1.80 -2.04
CA ASN A 129 21.67 -2.50 -0.92
C ASN A 129 23.17 -2.24 -0.78
N SER A 130 23.84 -1.81 -1.86
CA SER A 130 25.27 -1.44 -1.82
C SER A 130 25.52 0.00 -1.39
N SER A 131 24.47 0.82 -1.31
CA SER A 131 24.53 2.25 -0.96
C SER A 131 24.18 2.55 0.50
N ASN A 132 23.81 1.51 1.28
CA ASN A 132 23.61 1.55 2.73
C ASN A 132 24.79 0.89 3.44
#